data_AF-C1CZS1-F1
#
_entry.id   AF-C1CZS1-F1
#
_cell.length_a   1.000
_cell.length_b   1.000
_cell.length_c   1.000
_cell.angle_alpha   90.00
_cell.angle_beta   90.00
_cell.angle_gamma   90.00
#
_symmetry.space_group_name_H-M   'P 1'
#
loop_
_entity.id
_entity.type
_entity.pdbx_description
1 polymer ?
#
loop_
_entity_poly.entity_id
_entity_poly.type
_entity_poly.pdbx_seq_one_letter_code
_entity_poly.pdbx_strand_id
1 'polypeptide(L)'
;MPMTTQGSRSARLLLMVTFLLGSVLARQDVPISAQMAEMAGTQLTFAECQERLQKLNTMLGGVGYGAVRTQQLNDGTLAARWYNSTAKRTALAFSGQNAVGNAFHVSEQDGLISLNELIATP
;
A
#
# COMPACT_ATOMS: atom_id res chain seq x y z
N MET A 1 33.35 63.92 -37.00
CA MET A 1 34.47 62.94 -37.01
C MET A 1 35.61 63.56 -36.21
N PRO A 2 36.21 62.91 -35.20
CA PRO A 2 36.85 61.58 -35.18
C PRO A 2 36.08 60.56 -34.32
N MET A 3 36.11 59.23 -34.48
CA MET A 3 37.12 58.18 -34.71
C MET A 3 37.40 57.37 -33.42
N THR A 4 36.93 56.12 -33.50
CA THR A 4 36.95 54.96 -32.60
C THR A 4 38.15 54.75 -31.67
N THR A 5 37.91 54.24 -30.45
CA THR A 5 38.73 53.14 -29.89
C THR A 5 37.89 52.24 -28.95
N GLN A 6 38.17 50.95 -29.12
CA GLN A 6 37.61 49.69 -28.64
C GLN A 6 37.84 49.40 -27.15
N GLY A 7 36.98 48.58 -26.54
CA GLY A 7 37.19 48.08 -25.17
C GLY A 7 36.27 46.91 -24.80
N SER A 8 36.74 45.70 -25.11
CA SER A 8 36.19 44.39 -24.73
C SER A 8 35.67 44.30 -23.30
N ARG A 9 34.42 43.85 -23.12
CA ARG A 9 33.99 43.18 -21.88
C ARG A 9 33.17 41.94 -22.23
N SER A 10 33.89 40.82 -22.21
CA SER A 10 33.38 39.46 -22.09
C SER A 10 32.29 39.35 -21.02
N ALA A 11 31.15 38.78 -21.38
CA ALA A 11 30.25 38.13 -20.43
C ALA A 11 29.54 36.97 -21.15
N ARG A 12 30.28 35.88 -21.38
CA ARG A 12 29.68 34.55 -21.45
C ARG A 12 29.62 34.03 -20.02
N LEU A 13 28.44 33.79 -19.47
CA LEU A 13 28.26 32.66 -18.54
C LEU A 13 26.77 32.28 -18.42
N LEU A 14 26.42 31.20 -19.13
CA LEU A 14 25.60 30.07 -18.66
C LEU A 14 24.57 30.36 -17.56
N LEU A 15 23.30 30.44 -17.98
CA LEU A 15 22.15 30.16 -17.13
C LEU A 15 21.42 28.93 -17.69
N MET A 16 22.14 27.81 -17.71
CA MET A 16 21.60 26.45 -17.86
C MET A 16 21.54 25.80 -16.48
N VAL A 17 20.63 26.22 -15.60
CA VAL A 17 20.24 25.43 -14.41
C VAL A 17 18.79 25.74 -14.05
N THR A 18 17.85 25.08 -14.72
CA THR A 18 16.48 24.90 -14.20
C THR A 18 15.86 23.59 -14.70
N PHE A 19 16.72 22.64 -15.05
CA PHE A 19 16.35 21.23 -15.19
C PHE A 19 16.93 20.53 -13.97
N LEU A 20 16.10 20.16 -13.00
CA LEU A 20 16.30 19.20 -11.90
C LEU A 20 15.57 19.72 -10.67
N LEU A 21 14.28 19.41 -10.56
CA LEU A 21 13.49 19.30 -9.31
C LEU A 21 11.98 19.05 -9.57
N GLY A 22 11.61 18.63 -10.78
CA GLY A 22 10.23 18.25 -11.12
C GLY A 22 9.94 16.76 -11.03
N SER A 23 10.92 15.92 -10.68
CA SER A 23 10.69 14.50 -10.40
C SER A 23 10.12 14.33 -9.00
N VAL A 24 9.04 15.05 -8.68
CA VAL A 24 8.09 14.53 -7.71
C VAL A 24 7.56 13.27 -8.38
N LEU A 25 8.10 12.15 -7.92
CA LEU A 25 7.63 10.82 -8.22
C LEU A 25 6.11 10.89 -8.37
N ALA A 26 5.65 10.77 -9.61
CA ALA A 26 4.33 10.26 -9.89
C ALA A 26 4.34 8.85 -9.30
N ARG A 27 4.14 8.77 -7.98
CA ARG A 27 3.69 7.60 -7.28
C ARG A 27 2.37 7.32 -7.95
N GLN A 28 2.43 6.51 -9.01
CA GLN A 28 1.24 6.00 -9.66
C GLN A 28 0.37 5.52 -8.51
N ASP A 29 -0.80 6.12 -8.39
CA ASP A 29 -1.86 5.67 -7.49
C ASP A 29 -2.27 4.27 -7.98
N VAL A 30 -1.43 3.28 -7.71
CA VAL A 30 -1.81 1.88 -7.86
C VAL A 30 -2.88 1.70 -6.80
N PRO A 31 -4.14 1.49 -7.22
CA PRO A 31 -5.25 1.45 -6.28
C PRO A 31 -4.95 0.39 -5.24
N ILE A 32 -5.25 0.69 -3.97
CA ILE A 32 -4.99 -0.19 -2.83
C ILE A 32 -5.53 -1.61 -3.09
N SER A 33 -6.67 -1.72 -3.80
CA SER A 33 -7.24 -2.98 -4.24
C SER A 33 -6.29 -3.84 -5.09
N ALA A 34 -5.51 -3.25 -6.00
CA ALA A 34 -4.52 -3.96 -6.80
C ALA A 34 -3.35 -4.43 -5.94
N GLN A 35 -2.86 -3.60 -5.03
CA GLN A 35 -1.78 -3.98 -4.10
C GLN A 35 -2.24 -5.09 -3.13
N MET A 36 -3.51 -5.08 -2.71
CA MET A 36 -4.08 -6.16 -1.91
C MET A 36 -4.22 -7.47 -2.70
N ALA A 37 -4.63 -7.39 -3.96
CA ALA A 37 -4.74 -8.57 -4.82
C ALA A 37 -3.37 -9.25 -5.02
N GLU A 38 -2.30 -8.48 -5.18
CA GLU A 38 -0.92 -9.00 -5.27
C GLU A 38 -0.44 -9.71 -3.99
N MET A 39 -1.00 -9.36 -2.84
CA MET A 39 -0.65 -10.03 -1.57
C MET A 39 -1.36 -11.37 -1.39
N ALA A 40 -2.40 -11.66 -2.16
CA ALA A 40 -3.06 -12.96 -2.12
C ALA A 40 -2.11 -14.07 -2.61
N GLY A 41 -2.24 -15.27 -2.07
CA GLY A 41 -1.43 -16.41 -2.50
C GLY A 41 -1.74 -17.70 -1.76
N THR A 42 -1.25 -18.80 -2.31
CA THR A 42 -1.40 -20.16 -1.78
C THR A 42 -0.03 -20.82 -1.64
N GLN A 43 0.03 -21.95 -0.94
CA GLN A 43 1.27 -22.71 -0.71
C GLN A 43 2.35 -21.91 0.05
N LEU A 44 1.90 -20.97 0.88
CA LEU A 44 2.78 -20.11 1.65
C LEU A 44 3.22 -20.84 2.93
N THR A 45 4.46 -20.59 3.32
CA THR A 45 4.92 -20.88 4.68
C THR A 45 4.23 -19.97 5.68
N PHE A 46 4.25 -20.35 6.95
CA PHE A 46 3.67 -19.53 8.02
C PHE A 46 4.37 -18.16 8.11
N ALA A 47 5.69 -18.11 7.93
CA ALA A 47 6.47 -16.88 7.96
C ALA A 47 6.06 -15.91 6.83
N GLU A 48 5.85 -16.42 5.60
CA GLU A 48 5.39 -15.60 4.48
C GLU A 48 3.99 -15.03 4.71
N CYS A 49 3.09 -15.80 5.32
CA CYS A 49 1.78 -15.30 5.73
C CYS A 49 1.89 -14.17 6.76
N GLN A 50 2.78 -14.31 7.76
CA GLN A 50 3.02 -13.25 8.74
C GLN A 50 3.63 -12.00 8.13
N GLU A 51 4.59 -12.15 7.21
CA GLU A 51 5.21 -11.04 6.49
C GLU A 51 4.16 -10.26 5.67
N ARG A 52 3.32 -10.98 4.91
CA ARG A 52 2.23 -10.39 4.14
C ARG A 52 1.24 -9.66 5.03
N LEU A 53 0.91 -10.22 6.20
CA LEU A 53 0.04 -9.57 7.17
C LEU A 53 0.64 -8.25 7.70
N GLN A 54 1.94 -8.23 8.02
CA GLN A 54 2.63 -7.03 8.49
C GLN A 54 2.73 -5.96 7.39
N LYS A 55 3.01 -6.39 6.15
CA LYS A 55 3.05 -5.51 4.98
C LYS A 55 1.68 -4.89 4.71
N LEU A 56 0.63 -5.70 4.75
CA LEU A 56 -0.76 -5.25 4.62
C LEU A 56 -1.12 -4.24 5.71
N ASN A 57 -0.75 -4.51 6.97
CA ASN A 57 -1.00 -3.58 8.07
C ASN A 57 -0.34 -2.21 7.86
N THR A 58 0.93 -2.19 7.42
CA THR A 58 1.65 -0.95 7.12
C THR A 58 1.02 -0.19 5.96
N MET A 59 0.68 -0.90 4.88
CA MET A 59 0.06 -0.32 3.69
C MET A 59 -1.31 0.30 4.01
N LEU A 60 -2.17 -0.44 4.71
CA LEU A 60 -3.51 0.01 5.12
C LEU A 60 -3.42 1.19 6.10
N GLY A 61 -2.50 1.14 7.07
CA GLY A 61 -2.26 2.26 7.98
C GLY A 61 -1.87 3.55 7.26
N GLY A 62 -1.06 3.45 6.19
CA GLY A 62 -0.64 4.59 5.36
C GLY A 62 -1.78 5.27 4.57
N VAL A 63 -2.95 4.63 4.47
CA VAL A 63 -4.10 5.11 3.67
C VAL A 63 -5.37 5.28 4.52
N GLY A 64 -5.21 5.37 5.85
CA GLY A 64 -6.28 5.74 6.77
C GLY A 64 -7.13 4.60 7.32
N TYR A 65 -6.73 3.35 7.08
CA TYR A 65 -7.34 2.20 7.75
C TYR A 65 -6.75 2.02 9.15
N GLY A 66 -7.62 1.92 10.16
CA GLY A 66 -7.23 1.56 11.52
C GLY A 66 -7.28 0.04 11.71
N ALA A 67 -6.21 -0.55 12.26
CA ALA A 67 -6.23 -1.95 12.68
C ALA A 67 -7.22 -2.11 13.83
N VAL A 68 -8.18 -3.02 13.67
CA VAL A 68 -9.24 -3.19 14.68
C VAL A 68 -9.00 -4.43 15.51
N ARG A 69 -8.83 -5.60 14.87
CA ARG A 69 -8.68 -6.87 15.57
C ARG A 69 -8.14 -7.95 14.64
N THR A 70 -7.34 -8.84 15.20
CA THR A 70 -7.00 -10.15 14.63
C THR A 70 -7.63 -11.23 15.50
N GLN A 71 -8.23 -12.24 14.89
CA GLN A 71 -8.91 -13.34 15.55
C GLN A 71 -8.58 -14.66 14.86
N GLN A 72 -8.44 -15.72 15.63
CA GLN A 72 -8.40 -17.07 15.10
C GLN A 72 -9.82 -17.66 15.05
N LEU A 73 -10.19 -18.21 13.89
CA LEU A 73 -11.43 -18.93 13.63
C LEU A 73 -11.31 -20.39 14.08
N ASN A 74 -12.45 -21.09 14.15
CA ASN A 74 -12.53 -22.46 14.69
C ASN A 74 -11.74 -23.51 13.90
N ASP A 75 -11.50 -23.25 12.61
CA ASP A 75 -10.70 -24.07 11.70
C ASP A 75 -9.18 -23.77 11.79
N GLY A 76 -8.79 -22.86 12.69
CA GLY A 76 -7.41 -22.40 12.83
C GLY A 76 -7.03 -21.25 11.90
N THR A 77 -7.93 -20.79 11.03
CA THR A 77 -7.71 -19.64 10.14
C THR A 77 -7.60 -18.34 10.94
N LEU A 78 -6.56 -17.56 10.71
CA LEU A 78 -6.41 -16.21 11.24
C LEU A 78 -7.15 -15.21 10.35
N ALA A 79 -8.12 -14.50 10.91
CA ALA A 79 -8.80 -13.38 10.29
C ALA A 79 -8.32 -12.06 10.90
N ALA A 80 -7.91 -11.10 10.08
CA ALA A 80 -7.54 -9.76 10.50
C ALA A 80 -8.43 -8.72 9.83
N ARG A 81 -8.82 -7.68 10.58
CA ARG A 81 -9.73 -6.63 10.14
C ARG A 81 -9.14 -5.24 10.34
N TRP A 82 -9.28 -4.42 9.32
CA TRP A 82 -9.05 -2.98 9.37
C TRP A 82 -10.28 -2.23 8.89
N TYR A 83 -10.54 -1.07 9.48
CA TYR A 83 -11.67 -0.23 9.09
C TYR A 83 -11.21 1.20 8.81
N ASN A 84 -11.65 1.75 7.69
CA ASN A 84 -11.47 3.15 7.35
C ASN A 84 -12.79 3.88 7.60
N SER A 85 -12.84 4.68 8.66
CA SER A 85 -14.05 5.40 9.07
C SER A 85 -14.41 6.57 8.14
N THR A 86 -13.46 7.08 7.37
CA THR A 86 -13.64 8.15 6.37
C THR A 86 -14.24 7.58 5.10
N ALA A 87 -13.65 6.52 4.56
CA ALA A 87 -14.12 5.85 3.35
C ALA A 87 -15.35 4.95 3.60
N LYS A 88 -15.64 4.61 4.87
CA LYS A 88 -16.67 3.63 5.28
C LYS A 88 -16.45 2.26 4.63
N ARG A 89 -15.21 1.77 4.67
CA ARG A 89 -14.83 0.47 4.08
C ARG A 89 -14.04 -0.37 5.07
N THR A 90 -14.18 -1.68 4.95
CA THR A 90 -13.48 -2.68 5.77
C THR A 90 -12.56 -3.51 4.89
N ALA A 91 -11.28 -3.58 5.27
CA ALA A 91 -10.35 -4.54 4.70
C ALA A 91 -10.30 -5.78 5.61
N LEU A 92 -10.37 -6.96 5.00
CA LEU A 92 -10.30 -8.25 5.67
C LEU A 92 -9.17 -9.07 5.07
N ALA A 93 -8.36 -9.68 5.93
CA ALA A 93 -7.37 -10.67 5.54
C ALA A 93 -7.64 -12.00 6.24
N PHE A 94 -7.46 -13.09 5.51
CA PHE A 94 -7.58 -14.45 6.02
C PHE A 94 -6.28 -15.19 5.75
N SER A 95 -5.74 -15.85 6.76
CA SER A 95 -4.57 -16.72 6.65
C SER A 95 -4.87 -18.07 7.31
N GLY A 96 -4.94 -19.13 6.53
CA GLY A 96 -5.32 -20.45 7.02
C GLY A 96 -4.58 -21.58 6.32
N GLN A 97 -4.57 -22.77 6.92
CA GLN A 97 -4.05 -23.97 6.27
C GLN A 97 -5.03 -24.45 5.20
N ASN A 98 -4.51 -24.70 4.00
CA ASN A 98 -5.18 -25.44 2.94
C ASN A 98 -4.45 -26.76 2.68
N ALA A 99 -5.01 -27.62 1.84
CA ALA A 99 -4.46 -28.95 1.55
C ALA A 99 -3.04 -28.94 0.93
N VAL A 100 -2.55 -27.78 0.48
CA VAL A 100 -1.30 -27.60 -0.27
C VAL A 100 -0.33 -26.62 0.42
N GLY A 101 -0.65 -26.15 1.63
CA GLY A 101 0.12 -25.16 2.40
C GLY A 101 -0.76 -24.07 2.99
N ASN A 102 -0.20 -22.94 3.46
CA ASN A 102 -1.06 -21.85 3.92
C ASN A 102 -1.56 -21.03 2.73
N ALA A 103 -2.77 -20.51 2.84
CA ALA A 103 -3.30 -19.49 1.95
C ALA A 103 -3.35 -18.15 2.67
N PHE A 104 -3.16 -17.08 1.91
CA PHE A 104 -3.40 -15.71 2.34
C PHE A 104 -4.35 -15.06 1.35
N HIS A 105 -5.48 -14.55 1.85
CA HIS A 105 -6.50 -13.89 1.06
C HIS A 105 -6.78 -12.51 1.65
N VAL A 106 -7.01 -11.52 0.80
CA VAL A 106 -7.39 -10.17 1.21
C VAL A 106 -8.57 -9.71 0.38
N SER A 107 -9.52 -9.03 1.02
CA SER A 107 -10.67 -8.42 0.35
C SER A 107 -11.02 -7.08 0.99
N GLU A 108 -11.66 -6.20 0.22
CA GLU A 108 -12.21 -4.93 0.68
C GLU A 108 -13.73 -4.98 0.51
N GLN A 109 -14.47 -4.58 1.54
CA GLN A 109 -15.93 -4.55 1.52
C GLN A 109 -16.43 -3.19 2.00
N ASP A 110 -17.58 -2.78 1.49
CA ASP A 110 -18.22 -1.55 1.91
C ASP A 110 -18.92 -1.72 3.26
N GLY A 111 -18.92 -0.65 4.05
CA GLY A 111 -19.45 -0.65 5.41
C GLY A 111 -18.48 -1.22 6.46
N LEU A 112 -19.00 -1.30 7.69
CA LEU A 112 -18.30 -1.91 8.81
C LEU A 112 -18.69 -3.40 8.86
N ILE A 113 -17.73 -4.30 8.66
CA ILE A 113 -17.97 -5.74 8.80
C ILE A 113 -17.58 -6.19 10.20
N SER A 114 -18.47 -6.91 10.90
CA SER A 114 -18.15 -7.49 12.20
C SER A 114 -17.38 -8.80 12.02
N LEU A 115 -16.26 -8.97 12.72
CA LEU A 115 -15.57 -10.27 12.70
C LEU A 115 -16.46 -11.42 13.23
N ASN A 116 -17.44 -11.11 14.09
CA ASN A 116 -18.39 -12.11 14.58
C ASN A 116 -19.29 -12.66 13.46
N GLU A 117 -19.51 -11.92 12.37
CA GLU A 117 -20.28 -12.38 11.20
C GLU A 117 -19.48 -13.37 10.34
N LEU A 118 -18.16 -13.40 10.50
CA LEU A 118 -17.25 -14.30 9.77
C LEU A 118 -17.04 -15.64 10.46
N ILE A 119 -17.48 -15.76 11.72
CA ILE A 119 -17.48 -17.02 12.45
C ILE A 119 -18.76 -17.74 12.00
N ALA A 120 -18.62 -18.80 11.20
CA ALA A 120 -19.72 -19.71 10.94
C ALA A 120 -20.27 -20.17 12.30
N THR A 121 -21.47 -19.70 12.62
CA THR A 121 -22.21 -20.18 13.79
C THR A 121 -22.57 -21.65 13.49
N PRO A 122 -22.33 -22.58 14.41
CA PRO A 122 -22.56 -24.01 14.18
C PRO A 122 -24.00 -24.31 13.78
#